data_AF-A0A7C2SIC5-F1
#
_entry.id   AF-A0A7C2SIC5-F1
#
_cell.length_a   1.000
_cell.length_b   1.000
_cell.length_c   1.000
_cell.angle_alpha   90.00
_cell.angle_beta   90.00
_cell.angle_gamma   90.00
#
_symmetry.space_group_name_H-M   'P 1'
#
loop_
_entity.id
_entity.type
_entity.pdbx_description
1 polymer ?
#
loop_
_entity_poly.entity_id
_entity_poly.type
_entity_poly.pdbx_seq_one_letter_code
_entity_poly.pdbx_strand_id
1 'polypeptide(L)'
;MDTERLLESGERGIHLLFDNGTIAAAFAQDARRLEAWVRGDGVLVERAIRGLLAQPSATEGRAFVSRLPRELQYVLVLLYFELLDERLRRRRTLH
;
A
#
# COMPACT_ATOMS: atom_id res chain seq x y z
N MET A 1 -5.67 -13.44 -1.35
CA MET A 1 -4.96 -12.86 -2.52
C MET A 1 -3.50 -13.29 -2.49
N ASP A 2 -2.87 -13.51 -3.65
CA ASP A 2 -1.43 -13.80 -3.73
C ASP A 2 -0.61 -12.51 -3.61
N THR A 3 -0.12 -12.25 -2.41
CA THR A 3 0.65 -11.04 -2.07
C THR A 3 2.05 -11.04 -2.67
N GLU A 4 2.66 -12.20 -2.85
CA GLU A 4 4.03 -12.28 -3.37
C GLU A 4 4.04 -11.85 -4.84
N ARG A 5 3.11 -12.39 -5.65
CA ARG A 5 2.95 -11.97 -7.05
C ARG A 5 2.60 -10.49 -7.22
N LEU A 6 1.89 -9.91 -6.25
CA LEU A 6 1.61 -8.47 -6.21
C LEU A 6 2.86 -7.63 -6.00
N LEU A 7 3.73 -8.04 -5.08
CA LEU A 7 4.99 -7.36 -4.80
C LEU A 7 5.96 -7.53 -5.98
N GLU A 8 6.06 -8.74 -6.55
CA GLU A 8 6.88 -8.98 -7.76
C GLU A 8 6.44 -8.12 -8.95
N SER A 9 5.13 -7.94 -9.15
CA SER A 9 4.60 -7.04 -10.17
C SER A 9 4.93 -5.58 -9.85
N GLY A 10 4.82 -5.20 -8.58
CA GLY A 10 5.17 -3.87 -8.08
C GLY A 10 6.63 -3.49 -8.29
N GLU A 11 7.55 -4.43 -8.06
CA GLU A 11 9.00 -4.26 -8.33
C GLU A 11 9.28 -3.94 -9.80
N ARG A 12 8.39 -4.35 -10.72
CA ARG A 12 8.46 -4.06 -12.16
C ARG A 12 7.68 -2.80 -12.57
N GLY A 13 7.15 -2.04 -11.60
CA GLY A 13 6.36 -0.83 -11.83
C GLY A 13 4.88 -1.09 -12.11
N ILE A 14 4.38 -2.31 -11.90
CA ILE A 14 2.97 -2.67 -12.11
C ILE A 14 2.24 -2.68 -10.76
N HIS A 15 1.58 -1.56 -10.44
CA HIS A 15 0.89 -1.37 -9.16
C HIS A 15 -0.59 -1.73 -9.26
N LEU A 16 -0.94 -2.99 -8.98
CA LEU A 16 -2.29 -3.52 -9.23
C LEU A 16 -3.37 -3.01 -8.25
N LEU A 17 -2.97 -2.56 -7.06
CA LEU A 17 -3.90 -2.16 -6.00
C LEU A 17 -4.27 -0.68 -6.03
N PHE A 18 -3.49 0.15 -6.71
CA PHE A 18 -3.60 1.61 -6.65
C PHE A 18 -3.48 2.20 -8.06
N ASP A 19 -4.29 3.20 -8.37
CA ASP A 19 -4.08 3.98 -9.59
C ASP A 19 -3.04 5.09 -9.38
N ASN A 20 -2.51 5.60 -10.49
CA ASN A 20 -1.48 6.65 -10.49
C ASN A 20 -1.93 7.92 -9.75
N GLY A 21 -3.22 8.25 -9.80
CA GLY A 21 -3.77 9.42 -9.10
C GLY A 21 -3.70 9.26 -7.59
N THR A 22 -4.07 8.09 -7.09
CA THR A 22 -4.01 7.73 -5.67
C THR A 22 -2.57 7.67 -5.18
N ILE A 23 -1.68 7.09 -5.99
CA ILE A 23 -0.24 7.04 -5.69
C ILE A 23 0.32 8.46 -5.56
N ALA A 24 0.13 9.30 -6.59
CA ALA A 24 0.62 10.67 -6.58
C ALA A 24 0.05 11.49 -5.41
N ALA A 25 -1.24 11.32 -5.11
CA ALA A 25 -1.89 12.01 -3.99
C ALA A 25 -1.34 11.58 -2.64
N ALA A 26 -1.01 10.29 -2.46
CA ALA A 26 -0.41 9.77 -1.23
C ALA A 26 0.98 10.36 -0.99
N PHE A 27 1.84 10.39 -2.02
CA PHE A 27 3.18 10.97 -1.93
C PHE A 27 3.19 12.50 -1.80
N ALA A 28 2.10 13.18 -2.19
CA ALA A 28 1.93 14.61 -1.98
C ALA A 28 1.47 14.98 -0.56
N GLN A 29 1.14 14.01 0.30
CA GLN A 29 0.71 14.30 1.67
C GLN A 29 1.89 14.72 2.56
N ASP A 30 1.60 15.57 3.53
CA ASP A 30 2.55 15.89 4.61
C ASP A 30 2.75 14.65 5.50
N ALA A 31 4.00 14.15 5.54
CA ALA A 31 4.40 12.99 6.33
C ALA A 31 4.03 13.13 7.82
N ARG A 32 4.15 14.32 8.41
CA ARG A 32 3.82 14.54 9.84
C ARG A 32 2.33 14.39 10.10
N ARG A 33 1.50 14.82 9.16
CA ARG A 33 0.04 14.69 9.25
C ARG A 33 -0.38 13.23 9.16
N LEU A 34 0.23 12.47 8.25
CA LEU A 34 -0.06 11.06 8.09
C LEU A 34 0.40 10.25 9.32
N GLU A 35 1.57 10.58 9.87
CA GLU A 35 2.11 9.93 11.06
C GLU A 35 1.21 10.18 12.29
N ALA A 36 0.74 11.41 12.49
CA ALA A 36 -0.22 11.71 13.56
C ALA A 36 -1.51 10.91 13.41
N TRP A 37 -2.00 10.73 12.18
CA TRP A 37 -3.19 9.94 11.89
C TRP A 37 -2.98 8.45 12.20
N VAL A 38 -1.87 7.86 11.73
CA VAL A 38 -1.52 6.45 12.01
C VAL A 38 -1.35 6.19 13.51
N ARG A 39 -0.76 7.13 14.27
CA ARG A 39 -0.63 6.99 15.72
C ARG A 39 -1.97 7.07 16.46
N GLY A 40 -2.91 7.87 15.97
CA GLY A 40 -4.25 7.97 16.53
C GLY A 40 -5.13 6.76 16.24
N ASP A 41 -4.96 6.17 15.05
CA ASP A 41 -5.90 5.19 14.46
C ASP A 41 -5.22 3.88 14.00
N GLY A 42 -4.13 3.45 14.67
CA GLY A 42 -3.37 2.25 14.29
C GLY A 42 -4.21 0.97 14.16
N VAL A 43 -5.26 0.83 14.97
CA VAL A 43 -6.22 -0.29 14.89
C VAL A 43 -6.99 -0.28 13.57
N LEU A 44 -7.35 0.90 13.04
CA LEU A 44 -8.03 1.02 11.75
C LEU A 44 -7.10 0.65 10.60
N VAL A 45 -5.82 1.04 10.68
CA VAL A 45 -4.79 0.63 9.71
C VAL A 45 -4.64 -0.88 9.69
N GLU A 46 -4.50 -1.51 10.86
CA GLU A 46 -4.38 -2.96 10.97
C GLU A 46 -5.60 -3.68 10.38
N ARG A 47 -6.81 -3.20 10.68
CA ARG A 47 -8.05 -3.74 10.11
C ARG A 47 -8.11 -3.59 8.60
N ALA A 48 -7.68 -2.44 8.07
CA ALA A 48 -7.63 -2.20 6.64
C ALA A 48 -6.66 -3.17 5.95
N ILE A 49 -5.47 -3.39 6.54
CA ILE A 49 -4.49 -4.37 6.04
C ILE A 49 -5.10 -5.78 6.05
N ARG A 50 -5.66 -6.22 7.18
CA ARG A 50 -6.30 -7.55 7.27
C ARG A 50 -7.42 -7.71 6.26
N GLY A 51 -8.26 -6.70 6.10
CA GLY A 51 -9.35 -6.67 5.11
C GLY A 51 -8.84 -6.77 3.68
N LEU A 52 -7.76 -6.05 3.35
CA LEU A 52 -7.12 -6.10 2.04
C LEU A 52 -6.53 -7.49 1.76
N LEU A 53 -5.83 -8.09 2.73
CA LEU A 53 -5.21 -9.41 2.58
C LEU A 53 -6.24 -10.54 2.43
N ALA A 54 -7.43 -10.35 3.02
CA ALA A 54 -8.55 -11.28 2.91
C ALA A 54 -9.25 -11.25 1.55
N GLN A 55 -8.97 -10.27 0.68
CA GLN A 55 -9.59 -10.22 -0.64
C GLN A 55 -9.17 -11.42 -1.51
N PRO A 56 -10.04 -11.92 -2.39
CA PRO A 56 -9.73 -13.11 -3.18
C PRO A 56 -8.77 -12.82 -4.34
N SER A 57 -8.74 -11.59 -4.87
CA SER A 57 -7.93 -11.21 -6.03
C SER A 57 -7.41 -9.78 -5.94
N ALA A 58 -6.44 -9.41 -6.79
CA ALA A 58 -5.94 -8.04 -6.89
C ALA A 58 -7.03 -7.05 -7.34
N THR A 59 -7.95 -7.48 -8.21
CA THR A 59 -9.09 -6.67 -8.64
C THR A 59 -10.03 -6.35 -7.47
N GLU A 60 -10.37 -7.36 -6.67
CA GLU A 60 -11.17 -7.16 -5.45
C GLU A 60 -10.40 -6.35 -4.39
N GLY A 61 -9.09 -6.57 -4.28
CA GLY A 61 -8.18 -5.76 -3.45
C GLY A 61 -8.22 -4.27 -3.82
N ARG A 62 -8.14 -3.96 -5.11
CA ARG A 62 -8.25 -2.58 -5.62
C ARG A 62 -9.63 -1.98 -5.34
N ALA A 63 -10.70 -2.74 -5.55
CA ALA A 63 -12.06 -2.31 -5.26
C ALA A 63 -12.30 -2.10 -3.76
N PHE A 64 -11.66 -2.90 -2.91
CA PHE A 64 -11.67 -2.73 -1.46
C PHE A 64 -10.95 -1.44 -1.07
N VAL A 65 -9.73 -1.22 -1.57
CA VAL A 65 -8.94 0.00 -1.27
C VAL A 65 -9.69 1.26 -1.69
N SER A 66 -10.30 1.28 -2.89
CA SER A 66 -10.98 2.48 -3.39
C SER A 66 -12.19 2.92 -2.54
N ARG A 67 -12.73 2.03 -1.71
CA ARG A 67 -13.84 2.29 -0.79
C ARG A 67 -13.39 2.75 0.60
N LEU A 68 -12.10 2.68 0.92
CA LEU A 68 -11.57 3.14 2.19
C LEU A 68 -11.57 4.68 2.27
N PRO A 69 -11.59 5.27 3.47
CA PRO A 69 -11.24 6.68 3.67
C PRO A 69 -9.92 7.03 2.99
N ARG A 70 -9.80 8.25 2.45
CA ARG A 70 -8.62 8.66 1.66
C ARG A 70 -7.32 8.52 2.44
N GLU A 71 -7.35 8.89 3.71
CA GLU A 71 -6.23 8.80 4.64
C GLU A 71 -5.73 7.35 4.73
N LEU A 72 -6.65 6.39 4.83
CA LEU A 72 -6.31 4.96 4.81
C LEU A 72 -5.75 4.50 3.47
N GLN A 73 -6.30 4.97 2.35
CA GLN A 73 -5.76 4.66 1.03
C GLN A 73 -4.30 5.12 0.94
N TYR A 74 -4.00 6.34 1.38
CA TYR A 74 -2.65 6.91 1.34
C TYR A 74 -1.68 6.16 2.25
N VAL A 75 -2.10 5.81 3.47
CA VAL A 75 -1.28 4.98 4.36
C VAL A 75 -0.95 3.63 3.72
N LEU A 76 -1.95 2.96 3.12
CA LEU A 76 -1.72 1.68 2.44
C LEU A 76 -0.78 1.82 1.24
N VAL A 77 -0.88 2.90 0.47
CA VAL A 77 0.08 3.20 -0.61
C VAL A 77 1.49 3.30 -0.05
N LEU A 78 1.71 4.15 0.97
CA LEU A 78 3.05 4.37 1.50
C LEU A 78 3.66 3.10 2.08
N LEU A 79 2.87 2.33 2.85
CA LEU A 79 3.32 1.03 3.37
C LEU A 79 3.67 0.05 2.25
N TYR A 80 2.88 0.01 1.18
CA TYR A 80 3.16 -0.83 0.01
C TYR A 80 4.49 -0.44 -0.66
N PHE A 81 4.74 0.86 -0.88
CA PHE A 81 5.99 1.32 -1.49
C PHE A 81 7.19 1.15 -0.56
N GLU A 82 7.02 1.29 0.76
CA GLU A 82 8.08 1.00 1.73
C GLU A 82 8.50 -0.47 1.69
N LEU A 83 7.53 -1.39 1.55
CA LEU A 83 7.81 -2.82 1.35
C LEU A 83 8.53 -3.09 0.02
N LEU A 84 8.13 -2.41 -1.06
CA LEU A 84 8.81 -2.55 -2.35
C LEU A 84 10.26 -2.05 -2.28
N ASP A 85 10.49 -0.87 -1.70
CA ASP A 85 11.82 -0.29 -1.53
C ASP A 85 12.74 -1.21 -0.75
N GLU A 86 12.24 -1.79 0.35
CA GLU A 86 13.01 -2.74 1.14
C GLU A 86 13.40 -3.99 0.34
N ARG A 87 12.48 -4.54 -0.46
CA ARG A 87 12.75 -5.70 -1.32
C ARG A 87 13.75 -5.37 -2.43
N LEU A 88 13.61 -4.21 -3.07
CA LEU A 88 14.53 -3.73 -4.09
C LEU A 88 15.94 -3.51 -3.53
N ARG A 89 16.05 -2.94 -2.31
CA ARG A 89 17.33 -2.81 -1.60
C ARG A 89 17.97 -4.17 -1.38
N ARG A 90 17.23 -5.14 -0.84
CA ARG A 90 17.76 -6.50 -0.58
C ARG A 90 18.25 -7.21 -1.84
N ARG A 91 17.56 -7.07 -2.97
CA ARG A 91 18.03 -7.64 -4.25
C ARG A 91 19.31 -6.98 -4.74
N ARG A 92 19.45 -5.66 -4.57
CA ARG A 92 20.67 -4.93 -4.97
C ARG A 92 21.89 -5.33 -4.14
N THR A 93 21.73 -5.71 -2.88
CA THR A 93 22.85 -6.15 -2.03
C THR A 93 23.31 -7.59 -2.31
N LEU A 94 22.52 -8.38 -3.05
CA LEU A 94 22.79 -9.78 -3.39
C LEU A 94 23.47 -9.96 -4.77
N HIS A 95 23.65 -8.87 -5.52
CA HIS A 95 24.33 -8.80 -6.82
C HIS A 95 25.60 -7.97 -6.71
#